data_AF-A0A172Y8H5-F1
#
_entry.id   AF-A0A172Y8H5-F1
#
_cell.length_a   1.000
_cell.length_b   1.000
_cell.length_c   1.000
_cell.angle_alpha   90.00
_cell.angle_beta   90.00
_cell.angle_gamma   90.00
#
_symmetry.space_group_name_H-M   'P 1'
#
loop_
_entity.id
_entity.type
_entity.pdbx_description
1 polymer ?
#
loop_
_entity_poly.entity_id
_entity_poly.type
_entity_poly.pdbx_seq_one_letter_code
_entity_poly.pdbx_strand_id
1 'polypeptide(L)'
;MPRLSLLACLSLSGLLIACQPRPEPATSAPTPAPSPAREPEVRLPEGPDMAPQRVPIDDRPCRETLGEAASARLVQRCVAVSPATRPPCNAANPCDLIQGEIDRSCATWTRDGETAPKECKS
;
A
#
# COMPACT_ATOMS: atom_id res chain seq x y z
N MET A 1 5.50 -34.49 -45.90
CA MET A 1 6.42 -35.63 -45.66
C MET A 1 7.34 -35.26 -44.50
N PRO A 2 7.68 -36.23 -43.65
CA PRO A 2 7.43 -36.25 -42.20
C PRO A 2 8.53 -35.56 -41.40
N ARG A 3 8.21 -35.03 -40.19
CA ARG A 3 9.05 -35.19 -38.98
C ARG A 3 8.17 -35.19 -37.73
N LEU A 4 7.84 -36.41 -37.35
CA LEU A 4 7.47 -36.87 -36.03
C LEU A 4 8.45 -36.30 -34.97
N SER A 5 7.92 -35.75 -33.88
CA SER A 5 8.47 -35.94 -32.52
C SER A 5 7.48 -35.43 -31.49
N LEU A 6 6.52 -36.31 -31.16
CA LEU A 6 6.02 -36.46 -29.80
C LEU A 6 7.23 -36.57 -28.87
N LEU A 7 7.37 -35.67 -27.90
CA LEU A 7 8.02 -35.93 -26.61
C LEU A 7 7.64 -34.81 -25.65
N ALA A 8 6.40 -34.90 -25.19
CA ALA A 8 6.01 -34.38 -23.89
C ALA A 8 6.73 -35.22 -22.83
N CYS A 9 7.76 -34.67 -22.19
CA CYS A 9 8.29 -35.19 -20.95
C CYS A 9 8.75 -34.03 -20.05
N LEU A 10 7.93 -33.77 -19.03
CA LEU A 10 8.32 -33.45 -17.66
C LEU A 10 9.64 -32.68 -17.45
N SER A 11 9.51 -31.42 -17.05
CA SER A 11 10.39 -30.84 -16.03
C SER A 11 9.57 -29.97 -15.09
N LEU A 12 8.72 -30.67 -14.32
CA LEU A 12 8.20 -30.21 -13.04
C LEU A 12 9.33 -30.37 -12.01
N SER A 13 9.44 -29.40 -11.10
CA SER A 13 10.22 -29.45 -9.85
C SER A 13 11.65 -28.95 -9.94
N GLY A 14 11.89 -27.81 -9.27
CA GLY A 14 13.21 -27.47 -8.77
C GLY A 14 13.47 -25.97 -8.70
N LEU A 15 12.93 -25.29 -7.68
CA LEU A 15 13.63 -24.26 -6.87
C LEU A 15 12.72 -23.75 -5.74
N LEU A 16 12.16 -24.65 -4.94
CA LEU A 16 11.70 -24.32 -3.57
C LEU A 16 12.72 -24.89 -2.59
N ILE A 17 13.97 -24.42 -2.71
CA ILE A 17 15.02 -24.72 -1.73
C ILE A 17 15.08 -23.55 -0.75
N ALA A 18 14.43 -23.79 0.39
CA ALA A 18 14.93 -23.42 1.72
C ALA A 18 15.01 -21.93 2.08
N CYS A 19 13.84 -21.31 2.32
CA CYS A 19 13.69 -20.44 3.49
C CYS A 19 13.70 -21.35 4.74
N GLN A 20 14.89 -21.75 5.21
CA GLN A 20 15.03 -22.39 6.52
C GLN A 20 15.32 -21.30 7.56
N PRO A 21 14.65 -21.30 8.73
CA PRO A 21 15.05 -20.45 9.83
C PRO A 21 16.47 -20.84 10.27
N ARG A 22 17.36 -19.85 10.30
CA ARG A 22 18.74 -20.00 10.76
C ARG A 22 18.70 -20.38 12.25
N PRO A 23 19.31 -21.49 12.69
CA PRO A 23 19.43 -21.79 14.11
C PRO A 23 20.23 -20.67 14.78
N GLU A 24 19.65 -20.01 15.77
CA GLU A 24 20.37 -19.02 16.57
C GLU A 24 21.52 -19.71 17.30
N PRO A 25 22.75 -19.18 17.24
CA PRO A 25 23.80 -19.66 18.12
C PRO A 25 23.35 -19.38 19.55
N ALA A 26 23.45 -20.40 20.41
CA ALA A 26 23.29 -20.21 21.85
C ALA A 26 24.40 -19.26 22.33
N THR A 27 24.08 -17.97 22.35
CA THR A 27 24.91 -16.93 22.97
C THR A 27 25.01 -17.29 24.44
N SER A 28 26.20 -17.68 24.87
CA SER A 28 26.57 -17.72 26.28
C SER A 28 26.28 -16.36 26.90
N ALA A 29 25.52 -16.36 28.00
CA ALA A 29 25.18 -15.14 28.71
C ALA A 29 26.46 -14.34 29.06
N PRO A 30 26.57 -13.07 28.66
CA PRO A 30 27.67 -12.24 29.13
C PRO A 30 27.44 -11.90 30.61
N THR A 31 28.48 -12.12 31.42
CA THR A 31 28.59 -11.58 32.79
C THR A 31 28.33 -10.07 32.77
N PRO A 32 27.48 -9.52 33.66
CA PRO A 32 27.20 -8.10 33.65
C PRO A 32 28.45 -7.31 34.06
N ALA A 33 28.99 -6.51 33.15
CA ALA A 33 29.88 -5.42 33.49
C ALA A 33 29.06 -4.29 34.16
N PRO A 34 29.61 -3.57 35.15
CA PRO A 34 28.90 -2.46 35.79
C PRO A 34 28.65 -1.33 34.77
N SER A 35 27.38 -0.96 34.61
CA SER A 35 26.95 0.12 33.72
C SER A 35 27.43 1.48 34.26
N PRO A 36 27.98 2.39 33.44
CA PRO A 36 28.18 3.76 33.85
C PRO A 36 26.83 4.41 34.19
N ALA A 37 26.81 5.26 35.22
CA ALA A 37 25.61 5.94 35.68
C ALA A 37 24.99 6.74 34.53
N ARG A 38 23.73 6.46 34.23
CA ARG A 38 22.96 7.10 33.16
C ARG A 38 22.61 8.53 33.59
N GLU A 39 23.01 9.50 32.79
CA GLU A 39 22.58 10.90 32.92
C GLU A 39 21.04 10.98 32.80
N PRO A 40 20.35 11.95 33.44
CA PRO A 40 18.89 11.97 33.45
C PRO A 40 18.34 12.23 32.04
N GLU A 41 17.86 11.18 31.37
CA GLU A 41 17.12 11.31 30.12
C GLU A 41 15.79 12.05 30.40
N VAL A 42 15.59 13.18 29.74
CA VAL A 42 14.32 13.93 29.76
C VAL A 42 13.24 13.04 29.17
N ARG A 43 12.34 12.56 30.02
CA ARG A 43 11.24 11.68 29.63
C ARG A 43 10.05 12.55 29.19
N LEU A 44 9.72 12.51 27.91
CA LEU A 44 8.48 13.10 27.41
C LEU A 44 7.30 12.36 28.05
N PRO A 45 6.28 13.04 28.58
CA PRO A 45 5.10 12.38 29.14
C PRO A 45 4.44 11.52 28.06
N GLU A 46 4.13 10.27 28.41
CA GLU A 46 3.33 9.40 27.55
C GLU A 46 1.95 10.04 27.37
N GLY A 47 1.53 10.21 26.11
CA GLY A 47 0.18 10.69 25.80
C GLY A 47 -0.88 9.71 26.31
N PRO A 48 -2.16 10.11 26.38
CA PRO A 48 -3.22 9.20 26.78
C PRO A 48 -3.23 7.93 25.92
N ASP A 49 -3.43 6.77 26.56
CA ASP A 49 -3.50 5.46 25.92
C ASP A 49 -4.69 5.37 24.94
N MET A 50 -4.50 5.84 23.72
CA MET A 50 -5.46 5.72 22.63
C MET A 50 -5.32 4.33 21.99
N ALA A 51 -6.16 3.38 22.41
CA ALA A 51 -6.23 2.07 21.78
C ALA A 51 -6.63 2.21 20.29
N PRO A 52 -5.98 1.48 19.36
CA PRO A 52 -6.32 1.53 17.94
C PRO A 52 -7.76 1.10 17.69
N GLN A 53 -8.56 1.99 17.09
CA GLN A 53 -9.90 1.68 16.62
C GLN A 53 -9.82 1.23 15.15
N ARG A 54 -10.33 0.03 14.83
CA ARG A 54 -10.51 -0.36 13.42
C ARG A 54 -11.80 0.25 12.89
N VAL A 55 -11.67 1.11 11.89
CA VAL A 55 -12.81 1.57 11.10
C VAL A 55 -13.08 0.49 10.03
N PRO A 56 -14.31 -0.03 9.91
CA PRO A 56 -14.66 -0.91 8.79
C PRO A 56 -14.51 -0.11 7.48
N ILE A 57 -13.64 -0.56 6.59
CA ILE A 57 -13.50 -0.04 5.23
C ILE A 57 -14.01 -1.11 4.27
N ASP A 58 -14.87 -0.73 3.32
CA ASP A 58 -15.19 -1.61 2.21
C ASP A 58 -14.00 -1.63 1.25
N ASP A 59 -13.26 -2.74 1.24
CA ASP A 59 -12.09 -2.94 0.41
C ASP A 59 -12.42 -3.48 -1.00
N ARG A 60 -13.71 -3.53 -1.37
CA ARG A 60 -14.12 -4.03 -2.69
C ARG A 60 -13.52 -3.19 -3.84
N PRO A 61 -12.90 -3.80 -4.85
CA PRO A 61 -12.40 -3.11 -6.03
C PRO A 61 -13.47 -2.29 -6.75
N CYS A 62 -13.16 -1.07 -7.15
CA CYS A 62 -14.12 -0.18 -7.80
C CYS A 62 -14.65 -0.75 -9.13
N ARG A 63 -13.83 -1.52 -9.85
CA ARG A 63 -14.27 -2.25 -11.06
C ARG A 63 -15.39 -3.26 -10.79
N GLU A 64 -15.47 -3.81 -9.58
CA GLU A 64 -16.52 -4.77 -9.19
C GLU A 64 -17.80 -4.04 -8.76
N THR A 65 -17.66 -2.84 -8.20
CA THR A 65 -18.81 -2.00 -7.79
C THR A 65 -19.48 -1.28 -8.96
N LEU A 66 -18.70 -0.68 -9.87
CA LEU A 66 -19.23 0.15 -10.97
C LEU A 66 -19.12 -0.52 -12.35
N GLY A 67 -18.37 -1.62 -12.47
CA GLY A 67 -17.98 -2.19 -13.76
C GLY A 67 -16.75 -1.52 -14.36
N GLU A 68 -16.14 -2.20 -15.33
CA GLU A 68 -14.88 -1.80 -15.97
C GLU A 68 -14.95 -0.38 -16.58
N ALA A 69 -15.96 -0.10 -17.40
CA ALA A 69 -16.03 1.16 -18.14
C ALA A 69 -16.24 2.39 -17.21
N ALA A 70 -17.07 2.25 -16.18
CA ALA A 70 -17.36 3.35 -15.26
C ALA A 70 -16.18 3.58 -14.28
N SER A 71 -15.60 2.52 -13.73
CA SER A 71 -14.41 2.64 -12.87
C SER A 71 -13.21 3.21 -13.62
N ALA A 72 -13.01 2.86 -14.90
CA ALA A 72 -11.96 3.44 -15.73
C ALA A 72 -12.14 4.97 -15.93
N ARG A 73 -13.37 5.44 -16.13
CA ARG A 73 -13.67 6.88 -16.22
C ARG A 73 -13.38 7.60 -14.90
N LEU A 74 -13.73 6.98 -13.77
CA LEU A 74 -13.43 7.52 -12.45
C LEU A 74 -11.92 7.62 -12.21
N VAL A 75 -11.17 6.58 -12.56
CA VAL A 75 -9.69 6.57 -12.47
C VAL A 75 -9.08 7.65 -13.36
N GLN A 76 -9.55 7.80 -14.61
CA GLN A 76 -9.06 8.85 -15.51
C GLN A 76 -9.28 10.24 -14.91
N ARG A 77 -10.46 10.49 -14.33
CA ARG A 77 -10.74 11.75 -13.62
C ARG A 77 -9.78 11.94 -12.45
N CYS A 78 -9.58 10.92 -11.62
CA CYS A 78 -8.67 10.95 -10.47
C CYS A 78 -7.23 11.32 -10.87
N VAL A 79 -6.69 10.69 -11.92
CA VAL A 79 -5.34 10.99 -12.43
C VAL A 79 -5.26 12.42 -12.95
N ALA A 80 -6.31 12.93 -13.62
CA ALA A 80 -6.31 14.29 -14.16
C ALA A 80 -6.32 15.38 -13.07
N VAL A 81 -6.87 15.09 -11.89
CA VAL A 81 -6.99 16.09 -10.80
C VAL A 81 -5.94 15.93 -9.70
N SER A 82 -5.27 14.78 -9.58
CA SER A 82 -4.32 14.54 -8.50
C SER A 82 -2.91 15.05 -8.86
N PRO A 83 -2.33 16.00 -8.11
CA PRO A 83 -0.95 16.43 -8.30
C PRO A 83 0.08 15.44 -7.75
N ALA A 84 -0.34 14.36 -7.09
CA ALA A 84 0.57 13.40 -6.49
C ALA A 84 1.29 12.54 -7.54
N THR A 85 2.52 12.13 -7.23
CA THR A 85 3.31 11.24 -8.12
C THR A 85 2.86 9.78 -8.05
N ARG A 86 2.11 9.39 -7.02
CA ARG A 86 1.59 8.03 -6.83
C ARG A 86 0.25 8.04 -6.08
N PRO A 87 -0.81 8.63 -6.65
CA PRO A 87 -2.12 8.69 -6.02
C PRO A 87 -2.80 7.31 -5.99
N PRO A 88 -3.82 7.11 -5.15
CA PRO A 88 -4.61 5.88 -5.10
C PRO A 88 -5.57 5.71 -6.29
N CYS A 89 -5.30 6.33 -7.45
CA CYS A 89 -6.14 6.27 -8.65
C CYS A 89 -5.97 4.92 -9.38
N ASN A 90 -6.60 3.87 -8.87
CA ASN A 90 -6.55 2.53 -9.47
C ASN A 90 -7.89 1.83 -9.27
N ALA A 91 -8.47 1.22 -10.33
CA ALA A 91 -9.76 0.54 -10.26
C ALA A 91 -9.76 -0.73 -9.37
N ALA A 92 -8.58 -1.18 -8.93
CA ALA A 92 -8.41 -2.19 -7.89
C ALA A 92 -8.65 -1.68 -6.46
N ASN A 93 -8.63 -0.37 -6.27
CA ASN A 93 -8.96 0.25 -5.00
C ASN A 93 -10.48 0.47 -4.88
N PRO A 94 -11.00 0.67 -3.66
CA PRO A 94 -12.40 1.04 -3.44
C PRO A 94 -12.79 2.34 -4.13
N CYS A 95 -14.02 2.43 -4.64
CA CYS A 95 -14.50 3.63 -5.32
C CYS A 95 -14.44 4.86 -4.40
N ASP A 96 -14.78 4.70 -3.13
CA ASP A 96 -14.77 5.81 -2.16
C ASP A 96 -13.36 6.34 -1.90
N LEU A 97 -12.33 5.48 -1.98
CA LEU A 97 -10.94 5.92 -1.88
C LEU A 97 -10.54 6.76 -3.12
N ILE A 98 -10.95 6.32 -4.31
CA ILE A 98 -10.67 7.06 -5.57
C ILE A 98 -11.44 8.38 -5.58
N GLN A 99 -12.71 8.38 -5.14
CA GLN A 99 -13.55 9.57 -5.07
C GLN A 99 -13.03 10.56 -4.03
N GLY A 100 -12.64 10.09 -2.85
CA GLY A 100 -12.03 10.94 -1.81
C GLY A 100 -10.74 11.62 -2.28
N GLU A 101 -9.93 10.95 -3.10
CA GLU A 101 -8.76 11.56 -3.73
C GLU A 101 -9.13 12.67 -4.71
N ILE A 102 -10.18 12.48 -5.53
CA ILE A 102 -10.71 13.51 -6.43
C ILE A 102 -11.16 14.72 -5.63
N ASP A 103 -11.98 14.50 -4.60
CA ASP A 103 -12.57 15.57 -3.80
C ASP A 103 -11.48 16.37 -3.07
N ARG A 104 -10.53 15.67 -2.42
CA ARG A 104 -9.41 16.31 -1.71
C ARG A 104 -8.53 17.11 -2.66
N SER A 105 -8.23 16.57 -3.84
CA SER A 105 -7.34 17.23 -4.80
C SER A 105 -8.02 18.47 -5.40
N CYS A 106 -9.29 18.38 -5.77
CA CYS A 106 -10.06 19.52 -6.27
C CYS A 106 -10.23 20.63 -5.21
N ALA A 107 -10.44 20.26 -3.94
CA ALA A 107 -10.45 21.22 -2.84
C ALA A 107 -9.09 21.92 -2.67
N THR A 108 -7.98 21.21 -2.87
CA THR A 108 -6.61 21.76 -2.81
C THR A 108 -6.38 22.80 -3.91
N TRP A 109 -6.67 22.46 -5.17
CA TRP A 109 -6.58 23.42 -6.28
C TRP A 109 -7.36 24.71 -6.02
N THR A 110 -8.56 24.59 -5.47
CA THR A 110 -9.41 25.75 -5.14
C THR A 110 -8.82 26.59 -4.01
N ARG A 111 -8.28 25.95 -2.97
CA ARG A 111 -7.68 26.64 -1.82
C ARG A 111 -6.42 27.41 -2.21
N ASP A 112 -5.58 26.82 -3.07
CA ASP A 112 -4.27 27.36 -3.39
C ASP A 112 -4.36 28.53 -4.41
N GLY A 113 -5.57 28.89 -4.83
CA GLY A 113 -5.85 30.01 -5.75
C GLY A 113 -5.47 29.71 -7.19
N GLU A 114 -5.13 28.45 -7.49
CA GLU A 114 -4.77 27.98 -8.81
C GLU A 114 -6.02 27.67 -9.65
N THR A 115 -5.85 27.69 -10.97
CA THR A 115 -6.95 27.28 -11.87
C THR A 115 -7.11 25.77 -11.80
N ALA A 116 -8.18 25.31 -11.15
CA ALA A 116 -8.48 23.89 -11.04
C ALA A 116 -8.70 23.23 -12.42
N PRO A 117 -8.27 21.96 -12.61
CA PRO A 117 -8.59 21.19 -13.81
C PRO A 117 -10.10 21.16 -14.08
N LYS A 118 -10.50 21.09 -15.36
CA LYS A 118 -11.93 21.07 -15.75
C LYS A 118 -12.65 19.87 -15.16
N GLU A 119 -11.93 18.77 -14.92
CA GLU A 119 -12.39 17.53 -14.32
C GLU A 119 -12.85 17.71 -12.86
N CYS A 120 -12.47 18.81 -12.20
CA CYS A 120 -13.02 19.19 -10.89
C CYS A 120 -14.46 19.72 -10.95
N LYS A 121 -15.00 19.98 -12.15
CA LYS A 121 -16.41 20.32 -12.35
C LYS A 121 -17.21 19.03 -12.50
N SER A 122 -18.28 18.88 -11.73
CA SER A 122 -19.19 17.73 -11.75
C SER A 122 -20.34 17.94 -12.71
#